data_AF-A0A818HV02-F1
#
_entry.id   AF-A0A818HV02-F1
#
_cell.length_a   1.000
_cell.length_b   1.000
_cell.length_c   1.000
_cell.angle_alpha   90.00
_cell.angle_beta   90.00
_cell.angle_gamma   90.00
#
_symmetry.space_group_name_H-M   'P 1'
#
loop_
_entity.id
_entity.type
_entity.pdbx_description
1 polymer ?
#
loop_
_entity_poly.entity_id
_entity_poly.type
_entity_poly.pdbx_seq_one_letter_code
_entity_poly.pdbx_strand_id
1 'polypeptide(L)'
;MATSYQPNLAVSRYTDFRDEPVTRLLAPISGYQDKPIVSLEESVELVSDLFDDIQGNVWVAKENCKNPADGLDQNESAAIHLYTMQFGAEPSFYHVLNEKLRSENRQALKPWFSYLKLFLTALYKLPSCSQTVWRGVRDVDLSAKYPTGSKFAFTISTF
;
A
#
# COMPACT_ATOMS: atom_id res chain seq x y z
N MET A 1 33.26 21.63 -16.87
CA MET A 1 32.68 21.95 -15.55
C MET A 1 31.51 21.00 -15.33
N ALA A 2 31.71 19.99 -14.49
CA ALA A 2 30.70 18.96 -14.22
C ALA A 2 29.78 19.45 -13.09
N THR A 3 28.49 19.55 -13.37
CA THR A 3 27.47 19.95 -12.40
C THR A 3 27.25 18.82 -11.40
N SER A 4 27.59 19.07 -10.15
CA SER A 4 27.44 18.12 -9.04
C SER A 4 25.96 17.83 -8.76
N TYR A 5 25.56 16.56 -8.87
CA TYR A 5 24.30 16.03 -8.37
C TYR A 5 24.27 16.16 -6.84
N GLN A 6 23.25 16.83 -6.28
CA GLN A 6 23.04 16.90 -4.83
C GLN A 6 21.90 15.96 -4.42
N PRO A 7 22.19 14.79 -3.82
CA PRO A 7 21.15 13.97 -3.24
C PRO A 7 21.04 14.36 -1.76
N ASN A 8 20.13 15.26 -1.40
CA ASN A 8 19.63 15.40 -0.03
C ASN A 8 18.43 16.37 0.03
N LEU A 9 17.25 15.89 -0.35
CA LEU A 9 16.02 16.34 0.32
C LEU A 9 15.50 15.15 1.13
N ALA A 10 15.71 15.21 2.44
CA ALA A 10 15.08 14.30 3.38
C ALA A 10 13.57 14.57 3.36
N VAL A 11 12.83 13.82 2.54
CA VAL A 11 11.38 13.90 2.53
C VAL A 11 10.86 13.06 3.68
N SER A 12 10.33 13.72 4.70
CA SER A 12 9.71 13.08 5.86
C SER A 12 8.45 12.33 5.43
N ARG A 13 8.38 11.03 5.79
CA ARG A 13 7.21 10.18 5.58
C ARG A 13 6.32 10.23 6.84
N TYR A 14 5.04 10.54 6.70
CA TYR A 14 4.14 10.74 7.85
C TYR A 14 2.79 10.01 7.69
N THR A 15 2.62 8.84 8.33
CA THR A 15 1.31 8.17 8.50
C THR A 15 1.26 7.38 9.81
N ASP A 16 0.10 7.40 10.48
CA ASP A 16 -0.25 6.82 11.80
C ASP A 16 0.65 7.23 12.97
N PHE A 17 0.20 8.28 13.65
CA PHE A 17 1.02 9.21 14.43
C PHE A 17 1.31 8.83 15.88
N ARG A 18 0.99 7.62 16.33
CA ARG A 18 1.20 7.29 17.75
C ARG A 18 2.62 6.85 18.06
N ASP A 19 3.27 6.03 17.23
CA ASP A 19 4.58 5.45 17.60
C ASP A 19 5.47 5.05 16.40
N GLU A 20 5.86 5.98 15.51
CA GLU A 20 6.90 5.67 14.52
C GLU A 20 8.14 6.57 14.68
N PRO A 21 9.36 5.99 14.68
CA PRO A 21 10.59 6.75 14.80
C PRO A 21 10.75 7.63 13.57
N VAL A 22 10.80 8.94 13.81
CA VAL A 22 11.09 9.98 12.83
C VAL A 22 12.52 9.83 12.32
N THR A 23 12.84 8.84 11.47
CA THR A 23 14.17 8.78 10.87
C THR A 23 14.29 7.80 9.71
N ARG A 24 14.83 8.30 8.60
CA ARG A 24 15.39 7.62 7.40
C ARG A 24 14.44 7.35 6.23
N LEU A 25 14.87 7.84 5.07
CA LEU A 25 14.40 7.42 3.77
C LEU A 25 14.71 5.93 3.61
N LEU A 26 13.69 5.15 3.90
CA LEU A 26 13.58 3.74 3.59
C LEU A 26 13.92 3.47 2.11
N ALA A 27 14.87 2.56 1.87
CA ALA A 27 15.29 2.19 0.53
C ALA A 27 14.06 1.79 -0.33
N PRO A 28 14.05 2.16 -1.63
CA PRO A 28 12.98 1.77 -2.54
C PRO A 28 12.72 0.26 -2.50
N ILE A 29 11.45 -0.13 -2.57
CA ILE A 29 11.09 -1.54 -2.65
C ILE A 29 11.35 -1.99 -4.09
N SER A 30 12.27 -2.95 -4.26
CA SER A 30 12.63 -3.54 -5.55
C SER A 30 12.39 -5.04 -5.54
N GLY A 31 12.17 -5.63 -6.72
CA GLY A 31 12.02 -7.08 -6.91
C GLY A 31 10.58 -7.60 -7.00
N TYR A 32 9.58 -6.81 -6.58
CA TYR A 32 8.16 -7.16 -6.82
C TYR A 32 7.80 -7.04 -8.32
N GLN A 33 8.45 -6.11 -9.02
CA GLN A 33 8.23 -5.84 -10.44
C GLN A 33 8.56 -7.05 -11.35
N ASP A 34 9.51 -7.88 -10.92
CA ASP A 34 9.96 -9.09 -11.63
C ASP A 34 9.04 -10.29 -11.39
N LYS A 35 8.07 -10.18 -10.47
CA LYS A 35 7.08 -11.24 -10.26
C LYS A 35 6.10 -11.28 -11.45
N PRO A 36 5.67 -12.49 -11.85
CA PRO A 36 4.57 -12.62 -12.80
C PRO A 36 3.28 -12.08 -12.18
N ILE A 37 2.39 -11.58 -13.03
CA ILE A 37 1.01 -11.30 -12.63
C ILE A 37 0.31 -12.65 -12.49
N VAL A 38 -0.32 -12.88 -11.34
CA VAL A 38 -0.97 -14.14 -10.95
C VAL A 38 -2.40 -13.88 -10.49
N SER A 39 -3.18 -14.93 -10.24
CA SER A 39 -4.52 -14.79 -9.65
C SER A 39 -4.46 -14.19 -8.24
N LEU A 40 -5.60 -13.68 -7.75
CA LEU A 40 -5.66 -13.12 -6.39
C LEU A 40 -5.33 -14.20 -5.34
N GLU A 41 -5.85 -15.41 -5.50
CA GLU A 41 -5.60 -16.57 -4.64
C GLU A 41 -4.09 -16.89 -4.53
N GLU A 42 -3.41 -17.04 -5.67
CA GLU A 42 -1.97 -17.32 -5.72
C GLU A 42 -1.16 -16.15 -5.14
N SER A 43 -1.64 -14.92 -5.31
CA SER A 43 -0.92 -13.73 -4.87
C SER A 43 -0.80 -13.61 -3.35
N VAL A 44 -1.74 -14.20 -2.60
CA VAL A 44 -1.81 -14.16 -1.12
C VAL A 44 -1.35 -15.46 -0.46
N GLU A 45 -1.00 -16.49 -1.23
CA GLU A 45 -0.65 -17.81 -0.71
C GLU A 45 0.50 -17.77 0.32
N LEU A 46 1.54 -16.98 0.06
CA LEU A 46 2.69 -16.87 0.96
C LEU A 46 2.42 -16.05 2.24
N VAL A 47 1.26 -15.42 2.35
CA VAL A 47 0.85 -14.58 3.47
C VAL A 47 -0.45 -15.05 4.11
N SER A 48 -0.99 -16.20 3.68
CA SER A 48 -2.27 -16.71 4.16
C SER A 48 -2.27 -16.97 5.65
N ASP A 49 -1.17 -17.49 6.18
CA ASP A 49 -1.02 -17.89 7.57
C ASP A 49 -0.99 -16.70 8.54
N LEU A 50 -0.94 -15.46 8.03
CA LEU A 50 -1.02 -14.25 8.84
C LEU A 50 -2.47 -13.87 9.20
N PHE A 51 -3.46 -14.57 8.64
CA PHE A 51 -4.87 -14.23 8.72
C PHE A 51 -5.71 -15.46 9.05
N ASP A 52 -6.74 -15.29 9.87
CA ASP A 52 -7.64 -16.39 10.25
C ASP A 52 -8.44 -16.96 9.05
N ASP A 53 -8.90 -16.09 8.15
CA ASP A 53 -9.66 -16.49 6.95
C ASP A 53 -9.35 -15.61 5.73
N ILE A 54 -8.13 -15.69 5.20
CA ILE A 54 -7.80 -14.96 3.96
C ILE A 54 -8.56 -15.48 2.73
N GLN A 55 -8.90 -16.78 2.70
CA GLN A 55 -9.50 -17.39 1.51
C GLN A 55 -10.96 -16.99 1.36
N GLY A 56 -11.70 -16.93 2.48
CA GLY A 56 -13.05 -16.35 2.50
C GLY A 56 -13.02 -14.88 2.05
N ASN A 57 -12.04 -14.10 2.54
CA ASN A 57 -11.88 -12.71 2.16
C ASN A 57 -11.59 -12.53 0.66
N VAL A 58 -10.72 -13.36 0.08
CA VAL A 58 -10.43 -13.39 -1.35
C VAL A 58 -11.68 -13.76 -2.16
N TRP A 59 -12.43 -14.76 -1.71
CA TRP A 59 -13.67 -15.17 -2.37
C TRP A 59 -14.69 -14.03 -2.40
N VAL A 60 -14.94 -13.38 -1.26
CA VAL A 60 -15.86 -12.23 -1.18
C VAL A 60 -15.38 -11.11 -2.10
N ALA A 61 -14.07 -10.82 -2.13
CA ALA A 61 -13.52 -9.78 -2.97
C ALA A 61 -13.74 -10.05 -4.47
N LYS A 62 -13.55 -11.31 -4.91
CA LYS A 62 -13.80 -11.71 -6.31
C LYS A 62 -15.28 -11.70 -6.67
N GLU A 63 -16.14 -12.13 -5.76
CA GLU A 63 -17.59 -12.11 -5.96
C GLU A 63 -18.12 -10.68 -6.14
N ASN A 64 -17.59 -9.73 -5.38
CA ASN A 64 -17.93 -8.31 -5.51
C ASN A 64 -17.37 -7.67 -6.79
N CYS A 65 -16.41 -8.31 -7.47
CA CYS A 65 -15.70 -7.76 -8.63
C CYS A 65 -15.95 -8.53 -9.94
N LYS A 66 -17.07 -9.26 -10.08
CA LYS A 66 -17.37 -10.06 -11.29
C LYS A 66 -17.42 -9.27 -12.59
N ASN A 67 -17.82 -8.00 -12.53
CA ASN A 67 -17.93 -7.10 -13.68
C ASN A 67 -17.04 -5.87 -13.45
N PRO A 68 -15.72 -5.99 -13.59
CA PRO A 68 -14.79 -4.90 -13.33
C PRO A 68 -14.95 -3.77 -14.36
N ALA A 69 -14.69 -2.54 -13.93
CA ALA A 69 -14.69 -1.33 -14.78
C ALA A 69 -13.25 -0.88 -15.09
N ASP A 70 -13.12 0.20 -15.86
CA ASP A 70 -11.85 0.92 -16.08
C ASP A 70 -10.71 0.07 -16.68
N GLY A 71 -11.05 -1.00 -17.42
CA GLY A 71 -10.08 -1.89 -18.05
C GLY A 71 -9.34 -2.83 -17.08
N LEU A 72 -9.82 -2.93 -15.84
CA LEU A 72 -9.34 -3.91 -14.87
C LEU A 72 -9.84 -5.31 -15.21
N ASP A 73 -9.03 -6.30 -14.94
CA ASP A 73 -9.51 -7.68 -14.83
C ASP A 73 -10.14 -7.93 -13.44
N GLN A 74 -10.81 -9.08 -13.30
CA GLN A 74 -11.48 -9.43 -12.04
C GLN A 74 -10.49 -9.55 -10.86
N ASN A 75 -9.29 -10.09 -11.08
CA ASN A 75 -8.31 -10.29 -10.02
C ASN A 75 -7.71 -8.94 -9.59
N GLU A 76 -7.46 -8.04 -10.53
CA GLU A 76 -7.00 -6.68 -10.28
C GLU A 76 -8.00 -5.85 -9.49
N SER A 77 -9.27 -5.86 -9.91
CA SER A 77 -10.35 -5.19 -9.17
C SER A 77 -10.53 -5.82 -7.79
N ALA A 78 -10.49 -7.14 -7.69
CA ALA A 78 -10.60 -7.84 -6.42
C ALA A 78 -9.40 -7.58 -5.49
N ALA A 79 -8.19 -7.37 -6.03
CA ALA A 79 -7.02 -7.01 -5.23
C ALA A 79 -7.19 -5.64 -4.57
N ILE A 80 -7.72 -4.66 -5.31
CA ILE A 80 -8.07 -3.34 -4.76
C ILE A 80 -9.19 -3.48 -3.73
N HIS A 81 -10.22 -4.25 -4.03
CA HIS A 81 -11.32 -4.49 -3.11
C HIS A 81 -10.81 -5.10 -1.80
N LEU A 82 -10.03 -6.18 -1.86
CA LEU A 82 -9.42 -6.84 -0.70
C LEU A 82 -8.60 -5.88 0.17
N TYR A 83 -7.88 -4.94 -0.45
CA TYR A 83 -7.14 -3.89 0.28
C TYR A 83 -8.09 -2.98 1.09
N THR A 84 -9.22 -2.59 0.51
CA THR A 84 -10.18 -1.67 1.15
C THR A 84 -11.19 -2.36 2.08
N MET A 85 -11.25 -3.69 2.07
CA MET A 85 -12.19 -4.44 2.90
C MET A 85 -11.81 -4.37 4.37
N GLN A 86 -12.80 -4.07 5.21
CA GLN A 86 -12.67 -4.18 6.65
C GLN A 86 -13.43 -5.41 7.13
N PHE A 87 -12.68 -6.47 7.44
CA PHE A 87 -13.22 -7.64 8.13
C PHE A 87 -13.16 -7.39 9.63
N GLY A 88 -14.20 -7.77 10.36
CA GLY A 88 -14.37 -7.42 11.78
C GLY A 88 -13.34 -7.99 12.76
N ALA A 89 -12.37 -8.79 12.29
CA ALA A 89 -11.25 -9.30 13.07
C ALA A 89 -9.98 -8.50 12.76
N GLU A 90 -9.32 -7.98 13.80
CA GLU A 90 -8.02 -7.33 13.69
C GLU A 90 -6.88 -8.34 13.88
N PRO A 91 -5.76 -8.21 13.13
CA PRO A 91 -5.47 -7.11 12.21
C PRO A 91 -6.06 -7.33 10.80
N SER A 92 -6.72 -6.31 10.25
CA SER A 92 -7.22 -6.32 8.87
C SER A 92 -6.09 -6.38 7.83
N PHE A 93 -6.39 -6.88 6.63
CA PHE A 93 -5.40 -7.14 5.58
C PHE A 93 -4.51 -5.93 5.25
N TYR A 94 -5.11 -4.76 5.06
CA TYR A 94 -4.35 -3.53 4.78
C TYR A 94 -3.49 -3.08 5.97
N HIS A 95 -3.93 -3.30 7.21
CA HIS A 95 -3.13 -2.95 8.39
C HIS A 95 -1.82 -3.73 8.39
N VAL A 96 -1.89 -5.06 8.20
CA VAL A 96 -0.70 -5.92 8.17
C VAL A 96 0.20 -5.54 6.99
N LEU A 97 -0.35 -5.36 5.78
CA LEU A 97 0.43 -4.97 4.61
C LEU A 97 1.14 -3.63 4.83
N ASN A 98 0.42 -2.63 5.33
CA ASN A 98 0.98 -1.30 5.55
C ASN A 98 2.05 -1.31 6.65
N GLU A 99 1.89 -2.13 7.69
CA GLU A 99 2.95 -2.36 8.68
C GLU A 99 4.22 -2.93 8.03
N LYS A 100 4.09 -3.95 7.16
CA LYS A 100 5.25 -4.53 6.46
C LYS A 100 5.89 -3.57 5.46
N LEU A 101 5.11 -2.70 4.82
CA LEU A 101 5.61 -1.64 3.94
C LEU A 101 6.42 -0.58 4.71
N ARG A 102 6.08 -0.34 5.98
CA ARG A 102 6.77 0.62 6.87
C ARG A 102 7.94 0.01 7.63
N SER A 103 7.97 -1.31 7.82
CA SER A 103 9.07 -2.00 8.50
C SER A 103 10.43 -1.73 7.84
N GLU A 104 11.47 -1.48 8.62
CA GLU A 104 12.86 -1.41 8.11
C GLU A 104 13.33 -2.76 7.53
N ASN A 105 12.76 -3.87 8.02
CA ASN A 105 13.09 -5.20 7.55
C ASN A 105 12.43 -5.51 6.19
N ARG A 106 13.15 -5.20 5.11
CA ARG A 106 12.70 -5.49 3.74
C ARG A 106 12.49 -6.97 3.43
N GLN A 107 13.13 -7.88 4.16
CA GLN A 107 12.92 -9.32 3.94
C GLN A 107 11.50 -9.74 4.31
N ALA A 108 10.90 -9.09 5.31
CA ALA A 108 9.51 -9.35 5.73
C ALA A 108 8.48 -9.02 4.65
N LEU A 109 8.84 -8.18 3.67
CA LEU A 109 7.96 -7.80 2.57
C LEU A 109 8.02 -8.78 1.39
N LYS A 110 9.05 -9.63 1.29
CA LYS A 110 9.21 -10.55 0.14
C LYS A 110 8.00 -11.47 -0.10
N PRO A 111 7.35 -12.05 0.93
CA PRO A 111 6.13 -12.85 0.75
C PRO A 111 5.00 -12.09 0.06
N TRP A 112 4.96 -10.77 0.23
CA TRP A 112 3.92 -9.89 -0.31
C TRP A 112 4.16 -9.47 -1.77
N PHE A 113 5.29 -9.83 -2.38
CA PHE A 113 5.67 -9.31 -3.70
C PHE A 113 4.69 -9.72 -4.80
N SER A 114 4.12 -10.93 -4.72
CA SER A 114 3.11 -11.39 -5.69
C SER A 114 1.84 -10.55 -5.59
N TYR A 115 1.33 -10.31 -4.37
CA TYR A 115 0.20 -9.42 -4.14
C TYR A 115 0.50 -7.97 -4.58
N LEU A 116 1.67 -7.43 -4.21
CA LEU A 116 2.07 -6.07 -4.60
C LEU A 116 2.14 -5.90 -6.12
N LYS A 117 2.62 -6.92 -6.84
CA LYS A 117 2.65 -6.91 -8.30
C LYS A 117 1.23 -6.78 -8.88
N LEU A 118 0.29 -7.59 -8.42
CA LEU A 118 -1.10 -7.56 -8.88
C LEU A 118 -1.76 -6.22 -8.52
N PHE A 119 -1.67 -5.82 -7.26
CA PHE A 119 -2.29 -4.59 -6.75
C PHE A 119 -1.76 -3.31 -7.43
N LEU A 120 -0.44 -3.17 -7.58
CA LEU A 120 0.14 -1.99 -8.23
C LEU A 120 -0.13 -1.96 -9.74
N THR A 121 -0.24 -3.12 -10.38
CA THR A 121 -0.66 -3.20 -11.79
C THR A 121 -2.11 -2.73 -11.95
N ALA A 122 -3.00 -3.15 -11.05
CA ALA A 122 -4.38 -2.69 -11.01
C ALA A 122 -4.46 -1.17 -10.85
N LEU A 123 -3.76 -0.61 -9.86
CA LEU A 123 -3.73 0.84 -9.64
C LEU A 123 -3.17 1.63 -10.83
N TYR A 124 -2.20 1.08 -11.56
CA TYR A 124 -1.62 1.72 -12.73
C TYR A 124 -2.58 1.84 -13.91
N LYS A 125 -3.57 0.94 -14.02
CA LYS A 125 -4.59 0.96 -15.08
C LYS A 125 -5.67 2.01 -14.85
N LEU A 126 -5.89 2.42 -13.59
CA LEU A 126 -6.92 3.38 -13.24
C LEU A 126 -6.64 4.76 -13.83
N PRO A 127 -7.69 5.49 -14.26
CA PRO A 127 -7.53 6.84 -14.79
C PRO A 127 -7.00 7.78 -13.70
N SER A 128 -6.01 8.59 -14.06
CA SER A 128 -5.52 9.64 -13.18
C SER A 128 -6.55 10.75 -13.04
N CYS A 129 -6.92 11.11 -11.81
CA CYS A 129 -7.79 12.25 -11.52
C CYS A 129 -7.05 13.31 -10.70
N SER A 130 -7.33 14.59 -10.98
CA SER A 130 -6.85 15.72 -10.17
C SER A 130 -8.04 16.27 -9.41
N GLN A 131 -8.10 16.00 -8.11
CA GLN A 131 -9.18 16.46 -7.24
C GLN A 131 -8.66 16.73 -5.84
N THR A 132 -9.34 17.63 -5.12
CA THR A 132 -9.08 17.83 -3.69
C THR A 132 -9.65 16.65 -2.91
N VAL A 133 -8.81 15.99 -2.13
CA VAL A 133 -9.20 14.91 -1.21
C VAL A 133 -8.90 15.32 0.23
N TRP A 134 -9.65 14.75 1.17
CA TRP A 134 -9.51 15.02 2.60
C TRP A 134 -9.12 13.74 3.32
N ARG A 135 -8.19 13.84 4.27
CA ARG A 135 -7.79 12.73 5.16
C ARG A 135 -7.90 13.18 6.60
N GLY A 136 -8.80 12.55 7.37
CA GLY A 136 -8.89 12.74 8.81
C GLY A 136 -7.82 11.92 9.54
N VAL A 137 -7.19 12.51 10.55
CA VAL A 137 -6.30 11.78 11.47
C VAL A 137 -6.92 11.88 12.87
N ARG A 138 -7.12 10.74 13.52
CA ARG A 138 -7.75 10.69 14.83
C ARG A 138 -6.77 11.12 15.93
N ASP A 139 -7.24 11.98 16.84
CA ASP A 139 -6.58 12.37 18.10
C ASP A 139 -5.17 12.97 18.01
N VAL A 140 -4.82 13.63 16.89
CA VAL A 140 -3.53 14.31 16.76
C VAL A 140 -3.69 15.63 16.01
N ASP A 141 -3.30 16.75 16.65
CA ASP A 141 -3.07 18.02 15.94
C ASP A 141 -1.72 17.96 15.23
N LEU A 142 -1.78 18.05 13.91
CA LEU A 142 -0.61 17.97 13.04
C LEU A 142 -0.19 19.32 12.47
N SER A 143 -0.93 20.40 12.76
CA SER A 143 -0.72 21.73 12.18
C SER A 143 0.74 22.20 12.30
N ALA A 144 1.36 22.02 13.46
CA ALA A 144 2.76 22.37 13.71
C ALA A 144 3.78 21.55 12.89
N LYS A 145 3.40 20.37 12.39
CA LYS A 145 4.26 19.46 11.61
C LYS A 145 4.15 19.67 10.10
N TYR A 146 3.19 20.46 9.63
CA TYR A 146 2.97 20.78 8.21
C TYR A 146 3.14 22.28 7.91
N PRO A 147 4.36 22.84 8.06
CA PRO A 147 4.58 24.24 7.72
C PRO A 147 4.39 24.48 6.22
N THR A 148 3.86 25.66 5.88
CA THR A 148 3.61 26.07 4.50
C THR A 148 4.89 26.04 3.67
N GLY A 149 4.83 25.46 2.47
CA GLY A 149 5.97 25.37 1.55
C GLY A 149 6.82 24.09 1.68
N SER A 150 6.55 23.25 2.68
CA SER A 150 7.23 21.95 2.83
C SER A 150 6.68 20.87 1.91
N LYS A 151 7.55 19.90 1.54
CA LYS A 151 7.20 18.71 0.76
C LYS A 151 7.15 17.49 1.67
N PHE A 152 6.12 16.69 1.50
CA PHE A 152 5.88 15.49 2.31
C PHE A 152 5.72 14.28 1.41
N ALA A 153 6.12 13.11 1.90
CA ALA A 153 5.84 11.83 1.26
C ALA A 153 4.91 11.01 2.14
N PHE A 154 4.04 10.24 1.52
CA PHE A 154 3.14 9.31 2.19
C PHE A 154 3.41 7.91 1.62
N THR A 155 3.41 6.89 2.46
CA THR A 155 3.38 5.49 1.99
C THR A 155 1.93 5.12 1.65
N ILE A 156 1.73 4.05 0.88
CA ILE A 156 0.46 3.66 0.24
C ILE A 156 -0.68 3.35 1.25
N SER A 157 -0.46 3.48 2.56
CA SER A 157 -1.46 3.31 3.62
C SER A 157 -2.60 4.34 3.64
N THR A 158 -2.88 5.00 2.53
CA THR A 158 -3.69 6.23 2.50
C THR A 158 -5.02 6.06 1.77
N PHE A 159 -5.51 4.82 1.60
CA PHE A 159 -6.87 4.56 1.12
C PHE A 159 -7.51 3.43 1.93
#